data_AF-A0A3M7P1D7-F1
#
_entry.id   AF-A0A3M7P1D7-F1
#
_cell.length_a   1.000
_cell.length_b   1.000
_cell.length_c   1.000
_cell.angle_alpha   90.00
_cell.angle_beta   90.00
_cell.angle_gamma   90.00
#
_symmetry.space_group_name_H-M   'P 1'
#
loop_
_entity.id
_entity.type
_entity.pdbx_description
1 polymer ?
#
loop_
_entity_poly.entity_id
_entity_poly.type
_entity_poly.pdbx_seq_one_letter_code
_entity_poly.pdbx_strand_id
1 'polypeptide(L)'
;LCIAPRHIDRSDFFTSFAELLKKQPEAQKLLVIEEAFVPVIKTEFDGIELDMLFARLSFSTIPDDLDLKDDSILRNLDEKCVRSLNGCRVTDEILTLVPNVETFRLTLRTIKLWAKKNGVYSNALGYLGGVAWAMMVARVCQFYPNAAASTLVDRFFFVFSEWVWPNSATSTGGSPVILKPMPSLDELPPYGFPVWDPRLNPSDKNHLMPIITPAYPQQNSTYNVTVSTRQVMIEEIKRGFEICQQVNTNKLDWNALFQPRNFFNRYKHFIVLIASTISKDQYMDWIRLVESKIRFLVLALEKNSYISIAHINPQGYEEVKEIQVENSDNVELKTLAKNYISFWFIGLEFKLTGDTTVDLDLTEPIQSFTDRVYTQAQKLNIVSPILDAKYVKKSQLKKYLPLSILKLEPKSIKKLEAQKEAVKAEKIEEKKSPQETENSNIKLAKSDSKDSFILYPDSGESTSRKELVKDISEVAPIEHEEDNKEMKRSLEQENVYYEDTPAKQPKIVDC
;
A
#
# COMPACT_ATOMS: atom_id res chain seq x y z
N LEU A 1 -0.76 -13.48 -15.09
CA LEU A 1 -1.49 -12.88 -16.23
C LEU A 1 -1.51 -13.91 -17.34
N CYS A 2 -2.69 -14.28 -17.83
CA CYS A 2 -2.87 -15.11 -19.01
C CYS A 2 -2.94 -14.20 -20.25
N ILE A 3 -2.06 -14.43 -21.22
CA ILE A 3 -1.99 -13.68 -22.47
C ILE A 3 -2.42 -14.61 -23.59
N ALA A 4 -3.42 -14.21 -24.35
CA ALA A 4 -4.00 -15.02 -25.41
C ALA A 4 -4.04 -14.28 -26.76
N PRO A 5 -4.00 -15.02 -27.88
CA PRO A 5 -4.11 -14.42 -29.21
C PRO A 5 -5.52 -13.88 -29.49
N ARG A 6 -5.67 -13.09 -30.55
CA ARG A 6 -6.87 -12.30 -30.86
C ARG A 6 -8.18 -13.09 -30.98
N HIS A 7 -8.09 -14.39 -31.25
CA HIS A 7 -9.24 -15.27 -31.47
C HIS A 7 -9.77 -15.92 -30.19
N ILE A 8 -9.17 -15.62 -29.03
CA ILE A 8 -9.65 -16.06 -27.71
C ILE A 8 -10.28 -14.88 -27.00
N ASP A 9 -11.59 -14.95 -26.74
CA ASP A 9 -12.33 -13.87 -26.11
C ASP A 9 -12.21 -13.91 -24.58
N ARG A 10 -12.49 -12.75 -23.94
CA ARG A 10 -12.51 -12.67 -22.47
C ARG A 10 -13.57 -13.58 -21.86
N SER A 11 -14.69 -13.78 -22.56
CA SER A 11 -15.72 -14.74 -22.17
C SER A 11 -15.16 -16.15 -22.09
N ASP A 12 -14.25 -16.55 -22.99
CA ASP A 12 -13.65 -17.89 -23.00
C ASP A 12 -12.81 -18.12 -21.74
N PHE A 13 -12.10 -17.08 -21.28
CA PHE A 13 -11.35 -17.11 -20.03
C PHE A 13 -12.27 -17.32 -18.80
N PHE A 14 -13.42 -16.63 -18.76
CA PHE A 14 -14.35 -16.74 -17.63
C PHE A 14 -15.32 -17.93 -17.70
N THR A 15 -15.42 -18.60 -18.85
CA THR A 15 -16.25 -19.78 -19.06
C THR A 15 -15.38 -21.03 -19.22
N SER A 16 -14.89 -21.31 -20.42
CA SER A 16 -14.16 -22.53 -20.77
C SER A 16 -12.91 -22.76 -19.91
N PHE A 17 -12.11 -21.72 -19.66
CA PHE A 17 -10.90 -21.84 -18.84
C PHE A 17 -11.25 -21.97 -17.34
N ALA A 18 -12.28 -21.27 -16.86
CA ALA A 18 -12.78 -21.46 -15.51
C ALA A 18 -13.32 -22.90 -15.30
N GLU A 19 -14.02 -23.47 -16.28
CA GLU A 19 -14.45 -24.88 -16.26
C GLU A 19 -13.28 -25.85 -16.29
N LEU A 20 -12.22 -25.54 -17.04
CA LEU A 20 -11.00 -26.33 -17.05
C LEU A 20 -10.34 -26.35 -15.66
N LEU A 21 -10.27 -25.18 -15.00
CA LEU A 21 -9.75 -25.06 -13.63
C LEU A 21 -10.63 -25.86 -12.64
N LYS A 22 -11.96 -25.78 -12.73
CA LYS A 22 -12.86 -26.57 -11.85
C LYS A 22 -12.64 -28.08 -11.93
N LYS A 23 -12.12 -28.58 -13.05
CA LYS A 23 -11.82 -30.01 -13.25
C LYS A 23 -10.48 -30.43 -12.65
N GLN A 24 -9.61 -29.49 -12.29
CA GLN A 24 -8.33 -29.79 -11.66
C GLN A 24 -8.52 -30.06 -10.16
N PRO A 25 -8.09 -31.22 -9.63
CA PRO A 25 -8.22 -31.52 -8.20
C PRO A 25 -7.42 -30.54 -7.31
N GLU A 26 -6.37 -29.93 -7.84
CA GLU A 26 -5.51 -28.96 -7.16
C GLU A 26 -6.21 -27.60 -6.98
N ALA A 27 -7.16 -27.26 -7.85
CA ALA A 27 -7.84 -25.98 -7.88
C ALA A 27 -9.04 -25.95 -6.93
N GLN A 28 -8.86 -25.31 -5.78
CA GLN A 28 -9.88 -25.09 -4.77
C GLN A 28 -10.36 -23.64 -4.76
N LYS A 29 -11.54 -23.41 -4.15
CA LYS A 29 -12.11 -22.07 -3.88
C LYS A 29 -12.14 -21.16 -5.13
N LEU A 30 -12.45 -21.71 -6.30
CA LEU A 30 -12.50 -20.95 -7.54
C LEU A 30 -13.58 -19.86 -7.46
N LEU A 31 -13.17 -18.61 -7.60
CA LEU A 31 -14.04 -17.45 -7.65
C LEU A 31 -13.79 -16.65 -8.94
N VAL A 32 -14.85 -16.44 -9.70
CA VAL A 32 -14.82 -15.69 -10.96
C VAL A 32 -15.39 -14.30 -10.73
N ILE A 33 -14.61 -13.25 -11.03
CA ILE A 33 -15.00 -11.86 -10.82
C ILE A 33 -14.82 -11.07 -12.13
N GLU A 34 -15.85 -11.10 -12.98
CA GLU A 34 -15.82 -10.43 -14.31
C GLU A 34 -16.09 -8.92 -14.25
N GLU A 35 -16.92 -8.48 -13.30
CA GLU A 35 -17.37 -7.10 -13.15
C GLU A 35 -16.42 -6.19 -12.35
N ALA A 36 -15.22 -6.68 -12.04
CA ALA A 36 -14.19 -5.88 -11.37
C ALA A 36 -13.55 -4.85 -12.31
N PHE A 37 -12.90 -3.83 -11.73
CA PHE A 37 -12.13 -2.84 -12.48
C PHE A 37 -11.04 -3.48 -13.36
N VAL A 38 -10.41 -4.54 -12.84
CA VAL A 38 -9.61 -5.51 -13.59
C VAL A 38 -10.23 -6.88 -13.35
N PRO A 39 -10.87 -7.48 -14.37
CA PRO A 39 -11.48 -8.80 -14.25
C PRO A 39 -10.46 -9.87 -13.85
N VAL A 40 -10.84 -10.78 -12.94
CA VAL A 40 -9.92 -11.75 -12.34
C VAL A 40 -10.61 -13.07 -12.01
N ILE A 41 -9.89 -14.18 -12.18
CA ILE A 41 -10.22 -15.47 -11.58
C ILE A 41 -9.30 -15.67 -10.37
N LYS A 42 -9.88 -15.95 -9.22
CA LYS A 42 -9.13 -16.28 -7.99
C LYS A 42 -9.30 -17.77 -7.72
N THR A 43 -8.22 -18.46 -7.37
CA THR A 43 -8.28 -19.86 -6.95
C THR A 43 -7.17 -20.13 -5.96
N GLU A 44 -7.33 -21.14 -5.12
CA GLU A 44 -6.24 -21.73 -4.36
C GLU A 44 -5.79 -22.98 -5.11
N PHE A 45 -4.61 -22.97 -5.72
CA PHE A 45 -4.07 -24.09 -6.49
C PHE A 45 -2.93 -24.73 -5.68
N ASP A 46 -3.07 -25.99 -5.27
CA ASP A 46 -2.11 -26.68 -4.38
C ASP A 46 -1.79 -25.90 -3.09
N GLY A 47 -2.81 -25.27 -2.51
CA GLY A 47 -2.65 -24.45 -1.30
C GLY A 47 -2.06 -23.05 -1.55
N ILE A 48 -1.82 -22.67 -2.80
CA ILE A 48 -1.30 -21.36 -3.19
C ILE A 48 -2.42 -20.50 -3.76
N GLU A 49 -2.68 -19.34 -3.15
CA GLU A 49 -3.63 -18.37 -3.69
C GLU A 49 -3.10 -17.75 -5.00
N LEU A 50 -3.87 -17.88 -6.07
CA LEU A 50 -3.59 -17.36 -7.41
C LEU A 50 -4.68 -16.37 -7.84
N ASP A 51 -4.24 -15.18 -8.25
CA ASP A 51 -5.06 -14.17 -8.93
C ASP A 51 -4.69 -14.16 -10.42
N MET A 52 -5.56 -14.74 -11.26
CA MET A 52 -5.35 -14.89 -12.70
C MET A 52 -6.10 -13.78 -13.47
N LEU A 53 -5.31 -12.88 -14.06
CA LEU A 53 -5.81 -11.84 -14.98
C LEU A 53 -5.77 -12.32 -16.43
N PHE A 54 -6.50 -11.67 -17.33
CA PHE A 54 -6.55 -12.00 -18.75
C PHE A 54 -6.37 -10.79 -19.67
N ALA A 55 -5.48 -10.93 -20.64
CA ALA A 55 -5.29 -9.98 -21.73
C ALA A 55 -5.30 -10.70 -23.08
N ARG A 56 -6.14 -10.23 -23.99
CA ARG A 56 -6.17 -10.65 -25.39
C ARG A 56 -5.35 -9.67 -26.20
N LEU A 57 -4.34 -10.14 -26.92
CA LEU A 57 -3.52 -9.31 -27.79
C LEU A 57 -3.95 -9.42 -29.26
N SER A 58 -3.60 -8.42 -30.07
CA SER A 58 -3.93 -8.35 -31.50
C SER A 58 -3.12 -9.31 -32.39
N PHE A 59 -2.38 -10.27 -31.81
CA PHE A 59 -1.59 -11.25 -32.54
C PHE A 59 -2.41 -12.50 -32.92
N SER A 60 -2.05 -13.17 -34.01
CA SER A 60 -2.62 -14.47 -34.39
C SER A 60 -2.11 -15.63 -33.53
N THR A 61 -0.87 -15.52 -33.05
CA THR A 61 -0.17 -16.44 -32.15
C THR A 61 0.63 -15.61 -31.15
N ILE A 62 0.91 -16.14 -29.96
CA ILE A 62 1.71 -15.42 -28.94
C ILE A 62 3.17 -15.88 -29.07
N PRO A 63 4.12 -14.98 -29.41
CA PRO A 63 5.55 -15.32 -29.42
C PRO A 63 6.08 -15.59 -28.00
N ASP A 64 6.98 -16.57 -27.87
CA ASP A 64 7.62 -16.89 -26.58
C ASP A 64 8.54 -15.75 -26.08
N ASP A 65 9.07 -14.95 -27.00
CA ASP A 65 9.96 -13.81 -26.77
C ASP A 65 9.22 -12.45 -26.72
N LEU A 66 7.89 -12.47 -26.54
CA LEU A 66 7.06 -11.28 -26.48
C LEU A 66 7.51 -10.32 -25.35
N ASP A 67 8.02 -9.14 -25.72
CA ASP A 67 8.34 -8.08 -24.76
C ASP A 67 7.09 -7.28 -24.40
N LEU A 68 6.66 -7.40 -23.15
CA LEU A 68 5.49 -6.66 -22.65
C LEU A 68 5.76 -5.17 -22.50
N LYS A 69 7.02 -4.70 -22.53
CA LYS A 69 7.34 -3.27 -22.41
C LYS A 69 7.01 -2.48 -23.67
N ASP A 70 6.98 -3.12 -24.83
CA ASP A 70 6.65 -2.44 -26.08
C ASP A 70 5.20 -1.91 -26.02
N ASP A 71 5.02 -0.60 -26.13
CA ASP A 71 3.70 0.04 -26.17
C ASP A 71 2.88 -0.42 -27.38
N SER A 72 3.52 -0.89 -28.46
CA SER A 72 2.84 -1.32 -29.69
C SER A 72 1.83 -2.46 -29.46
N ILE A 73 2.06 -3.29 -28.44
CA ILE A 73 1.17 -4.40 -28.09
C ILE A 73 -0.20 -3.92 -27.59
N LEU A 74 -0.30 -2.66 -27.16
CA LEU A 74 -1.54 -2.05 -26.66
C LEU A 74 -2.44 -1.54 -27.78
N ARG A 75 -1.97 -1.57 -29.04
CA ARG A 75 -2.73 -1.08 -30.19
C ARG A 75 -4.05 -1.84 -30.35
N ASN A 76 -5.15 -1.08 -30.43
CA ASN A 76 -6.51 -1.58 -30.59
C ASN A 76 -7.00 -2.51 -29.47
N LEU A 77 -6.40 -2.46 -28.28
CA LEU A 77 -6.88 -3.21 -27.13
C LEU A 77 -8.00 -2.48 -26.38
N ASP A 78 -8.91 -3.25 -25.79
CA ASP A 78 -9.90 -2.71 -24.85
C ASP A 78 -9.25 -2.29 -23.52
N GLU A 79 -9.87 -1.35 -22.82
CA GLU A 79 -9.35 -0.84 -21.54
C GLU A 79 -9.12 -1.94 -20.49
N LYS A 80 -9.95 -2.99 -20.44
CA LYS A 80 -9.78 -4.09 -19.47
C LYS A 80 -8.51 -4.90 -19.78
N CYS A 81 -8.17 -5.10 -21.06
CA CYS A 81 -6.90 -5.72 -21.47
C CYS A 81 -5.70 -4.85 -21.10
N VAL A 82 -5.74 -3.55 -21.40
CA VAL A 82 -4.66 -2.62 -21.04
C VAL A 82 -4.41 -2.60 -19.54
N ARG A 83 -5.47 -2.51 -18.72
CA ARG A 83 -5.35 -2.57 -17.25
C ARG A 83 -4.75 -3.89 -16.76
N SER A 84 -5.09 -5.01 -17.41
CA SER A 84 -4.56 -6.34 -17.06
C SER A 84 -3.07 -6.47 -17.40
N LEU A 85 -2.62 -5.91 -18.52
CA LEU A 85 -1.22 -5.87 -18.95
C LEU A 85 -0.39 -4.95 -18.06
N ASN A 86 -0.95 -3.81 -17.65
CA ASN A 86 -0.23 -2.80 -16.87
C ASN A 86 0.40 -3.33 -15.58
N GLY A 87 -0.19 -4.35 -14.94
CA GLY A 87 0.41 -4.98 -13.76
C GLY A 87 1.82 -5.55 -14.02
N CYS A 88 1.97 -6.29 -15.14
CA CYS A 88 3.26 -6.84 -15.56
C CYS A 88 4.18 -5.74 -16.08
N ARG A 89 3.69 -4.88 -16.98
CA ARG A 89 4.45 -3.77 -17.58
C ARG A 89 5.10 -2.88 -16.52
N VAL A 90 4.32 -2.49 -15.51
CA VAL A 90 4.81 -1.64 -14.41
C VAL A 90 5.85 -2.36 -13.56
N THR A 91 5.67 -3.65 -13.30
CA THR A 91 6.64 -4.43 -12.51
C THR A 91 7.97 -4.51 -13.24
N ASP A 92 7.96 -4.79 -14.54
CA ASP A 92 9.17 -4.90 -15.34
C ASP A 92 9.87 -3.54 -15.49
N GLU A 93 9.11 -2.47 -15.68
CA GLU A 93 9.63 -1.09 -15.69
C GLU A 93 10.26 -0.68 -14.34
N ILE A 94 9.66 -1.05 -13.21
CA ILE A 94 10.27 -0.78 -11.90
C ILE A 94 11.63 -1.47 -11.80
N LEU A 95 11.74 -2.71 -12.27
CA LEU A 95 12.98 -3.48 -12.22
C LEU A 95 14.08 -2.91 -13.13
N THR A 96 13.73 -2.31 -14.27
CA THR A 96 14.70 -1.61 -15.14
C THR A 96 15.10 -0.24 -14.60
N LEU A 97 14.26 0.41 -13.80
CA LEU A 97 14.47 1.76 -13.29
C LEU A 97 15.21 1.83 -11.95
N VAL A 98 15.50 0.69 -11.32
CA VAL A 98 16.29 0.62 -10.08
C VAL A 98 17.76 0.28 -10.36
N PRO A 99 18.72 0.93 -9.69
CA PRO A 99 20.15 0.70 -9.94
C PRO A 99 20.65 -0.65 -9.41
N ASN A 100 20.06 -1.15 -8.31
CA ASN A 100 20.36 -2.46 -7.76
C ASN A 100 19.06 -3.18 -7.35
N VAL A 101 18.74 -4.26 -8.04
CA VAL A 101 17.51 -5.03 -7.86
C VAL A 101 17.48 -5.77 -6.51
N GLU A 102 18.62 -6.28 -6.04
CA GLU A 102 18.70 -7.03 -4.79
C GLU A 102 18.45 -6.11 -3.59
N THR A 103 19.15 -4.97 -3.53
CA THR A 103 18.96 -3.97 -2.48
C THR A 103 17.55 -3.39 -2.51
N PHE A 104 17.01 -3.14 -3.71
CA PHE A 104 15.61 -2.74 -3.89
C PHE A 104 14.65 -3.76 -3.26
N ARG A 105 14.82 -5.05 -3.55
CA ARG A 105 13.96 -6.12 -3.02
C ARG A 105 14.00 -6.19 -1.50
N LEU A 106 15.18 -6.11 -0.88
CA LEU A 106 15.33 -6.16 0.58
C LEU A 106 14.69 -4.94 1.25
N THR A 107 14.90 -3.75 0.68
CA THR A 107 14.27 -2.50 1.14
C THR A 107 12.75 -2.59 1.02
N LEU A 108 12.24 -3.05 -0.13
CA LEU A 108 10.80 -3.18 -0.36
C LEU A 108 10.15 -4.20 0.57
N ARG A 109 10.80 -5.34 0.85
CA ARG A 109 10.33 -6.31 1.85
C ARG A 109 10.18 -5.67 3.22
N THR A 110 11.18 -4.89 3.63
CA THR A 110 11.17 -4.14 4.90
C THR A 110 10.02 -3.14 4.96
N ILE A 111 9.86 -2.30 3.93
CA ILE A 111 8.77 -1.29 3.89
C ILE A 111 7.39 -1.95 3.83
N LYS A 112 7.20 -3.04 3.07
CA LYS A 112 5.92 -3.76 3.03
C LYS A 112 5.56 -4.39 4.37
N LEU A 113 6.54 -4.97 5.07
CA LEU A 113 6.32 -5.49 6.43
C LEU A 113 5.94 -4.37 7.39
N TRP A 114 6.69 -3.26 7.38
CA TRP A 114 6.39 -2.07 8.17
C TRP A 114 4.98 -1.53 7.88
N ALA A 115 4.60 -1.36 6.62
CA ALA A 115 3.31 -0.80 6.24
C ALA A 115 2.14 -1.70 6.67
N LYS A 116 2.28 -3.02 6.53
CA LYS A 116 1.29 -4.00 7.02
C LYS A 116 1.17 -3.95 8.54
N LYS A 117 2.28 -3.96 9.27
CA LYS A 117 2.28 -3.93 10.74
C LYS A 117 1.69 -2.62 11.26
N ASN A 118 1.94 -1.49 10.62
CA ASN A 118 1.43 -0.19 11.07
C ASN A 118 0.06 0.19 10.48
N GLY A 119 -0.64 -0.74 9.82
CA GLY A 119 -2.03 -0.52 9.38
C GLY A 119 -2.16 0.50 8.25
N VAL A 120 -1.16 0.62 7.38
CA VAL A 120 -1.16 1.56 6.23
C VAL A 120 -1.02 0.84 4.88
N TYR A 121 -1.45 -0.42 4.81
CA TYR A 121 -1.37 -1.25 3.59
C TYR A 121 -2.76 -1.73 3.18
N SER A 122 -3.44 -1.01 2.29
CA SER A 122 -4.69 -1.42 1.61
C SER A 122 -5.17 -0.36 0.62
N ASN A 123 -5.05 -0.61 -0.69
CA ASN A 123 -5.56 0.33 -1.71
C ASN A 123 -7.08 0.49 -1.68
N ALA A 124 -7.82 -0.57 -1.35
CA ALA A 124 -9.28 -0.54 -1.29
C ALA A 124 -9.79 0.42 -0.20
N LEU A 125 -9.08 0.46 0.94
CA LEU A 125 -9.42 1.30 2.10
C LEU A 125 -8.81 2.71 2.03
N GLY A 126 -8.10 3.05 0.94
CA GLY A 126 -7.53 4.39 0.74
C GLY A 126 -6.10 4.55 1.24
N TYR A 127 -5.43 3.46 1.63
CA TYR A 127 -3.99 3.44 1.85
C TYR A 127 -3.24 3.02 0.58
N LEU A 128 -1.93 2.76 0.69
CA LEU A 128 -1.12 2.32 -0.43
C LEU A 128 -1.18 0.81 -0.64
N GLY A 129 -1.28 0.42 -1.91
CA GLY A 129 -1.11 -0.96 -2.36
C GLY A 129 0.36 -1.33 -2.61
N GLY A 130 0.62 -2.59 -2.94
CA GLY A 130 1.98 -3.11 -3.13
C GLY A 130 2.80 -2.39 -4.20
N VAL A 131 2.18 -2.05 -5.34
CA VAL A 131 2.85 -1.36 -6.45
C VAL A 131 3.23 0.07 -6.07
N ALA A 132 2.35 0.78 -5.35
CA ALA A 132 2.63 2.14 -4.88
C ALA A 132 3.85 2.17 -3.94
N TRP A 133 3.90 1.25 -2.96
CA TRP A 133 5.07 1.08 -2.09
C TRP A 133 6.34 0.73 -2.89
N ALA A 134 6.23 -0.14 -3.90
CA ALA A 134 7.35 -0.48 -4.77
C ALA A 134 7.90 0.74 -5.51
N MET A 135 7.02 1.59 -6.07
CA MET A 135 7.44 2.80 -6.77
C MET A 135 8.08 3.83 -5.83
N MET A 136 7.55 4.01 -4.62
CA MET A 136 8.18 4.88 -3.62
C MET A 136 9.59 4.40 -3.25
N VAL A 137 9.75 3.09 -3.01
CA VAL A 137 11.08 2.50 -2.72
C VAL A 137 12.01 2.62 -3.91
N ALA A 138 11.54 2.35 -5.13
CA ALA A 138 12.31 2.50 -6.36
C ALA A 138 12.81 3.94 -6.52
N ARG A 139 11.96 4.94 -6.23
CA ARG A 139 12.35 6.36 -6.29
C ARG A 139 13.49 6.68 -5.33
N VAL A 140 13.47 6.12 -4.12
CA VAL A 140 14.56 6.30 -3.15
C VAL A 140 15.82 5.59 -3.62
N CYS A 141 15.71 4.42 -4.24
CA CYS A 141 16.87 3.73 -4.84
C CYS A 141 17.50 4.59 -5.95
N GLN A 142 16.72 5.31 -6.75
CA GLN A 142 17.23 6.25 -7.77
C GLN A 142 18.01 7.42 -7.16
N PHE A 143 17.56 7.94 -6.02
CA PHE A 143 18.27 9.02 -5.32
C PHE A 143 19.57 8.56 -4.66
N TYR A 144 19.65 7.29 -4.26
CA TYR A 144 20.79 6.74 -3.52
C TYR A 144 21.28 5.42 -4.16
N PRO A 145 21.87 5.46 -5.36
CA PRO A 145 22.07 4.27 -6.19
C PRO A 145 23.02 3.22 -5.62
N ASN A 146 23.96 3.64 -4.77
CA ASN A 146 24.99 2.79 -4.18
C ASN A 146 24.75 2.49 -2.69
N ALA A 147 23.59 2.90 -2.14
CA ALA A 147 23.31 2.72 -0.72
C ALA A 147 22.92 1.29 -0.38
N ALA A 148 23.30 0.83 0.82
CA ALA A 148 22.83 -0.44 1.37
C ALA A 148 21.35 -0.35 1.79
N ALA A 149 20.68 -1.51 1.93
CA ALA A 149 19.26 -1.56 2.24
C ALA A 149 18.90 -0.85 3.57
N SER A 150 19.74 -0.96 4.59
CA SER A 150 19.55 -0.24 5.87
C SER A 150 19.50 1.27 5.69
N THR A 151 20.43 1.82 4.91
CA THR A 151 20.46 3.25 4.55
C THR A 151 19.25 3.63 3.69
N LEU A 152 18.84 2.79 2.74
CA LEU A 152 17.67 3.07 1.91
C LEU A 152 16.37 3.08 2.73
N VAL A 153 16.24 2.25 3.77
CA VAL A 153 15.09 2.29 4.69
C VAL A 153 15.05 3.62 5.46
N ASP A 154 16.18 4.07 6.01
CA ASP A 154 16.27 5.39 6.66
C ASP A 154 15.92 6.53 5.69
N ARG A 155 16.52 6.51 4.50
CA ARG A 155 16.28 7.53 3.46
C ARG A 155 14.86 7.50 2.92
N PHE A 156 14.21 6.34 2.88
CA PHE A 156 12.81 6.24 2.54
C PHE A 156 11.95 7.05 3.48
N PHE A 157 12.11 6.87 4.79
CA PHE A 157 11.31 7.61 5.77
C PHE A 157 11.64 9.09 5.76
N PHE A 158 12.91 9.47 5.64
CA PHE A 158 13.32 10.87 5.50
C PHE A 158 12.70 11.55 4.29
N VAL A 159 12.88 10.96 3.09
CA VAL A 159 12.41 11.56 1.83
C VAL A 159 10.90 11.76 1.87
N PHE A 160 10.15 10.76 2.34
CA PHE A 160 8.68 10.84 2.34
C PHE A 160 8.09 11.55 3.56
N SER A 161 8.85 11.77 4.64
CA SER A 161 8.42 12.65 5.75
C SER A 161 8.46 14.12 5.36
N GLU A 162 9.44 14.48 4.53
CA GLU A 162 9.66 15.85 4.02
C GLU A 162 9.05 16.08 2.62
N TRP A 163 8.46 15.04 2.01
CA TRP A 163 7.91 15.15 0.67
C TRP A 163 6.73 16.13 0.62
N VAL A 164 6.83 17.12 -0.25
CA VAL A 164 5.77 18.11 -0.47
C VAL A 164 4.73 17.53 -1.43
N TRP A 165 3.64 16.99 -0.87
CA TRP A 165 2.55 16.41 -1.65
C TRP A 165 1.66 17.48 -2.33
N PRO A 166 1.16 17.21 -3.55
CA PRO A 166 0.14 18.03 -4.21
C PRO A 166 -1.12 18.22 -3.36
N ASN A 167 -1.79 19.37 -3.51
CA ASN A 167 -3.01 19.72 -2.76
C ASN A 167 -2.87 19.58 -1.25
N SER A 168 -1.69 19.88 -0.71
CA SER A 168 -1.55 20.20 0.70
C SER A 168 -2.07 21.62 0.94
N ALA A 169 -2.75 21.85 2.07
CA ALA A 169 -3.33 23.16 2.40
C ALA A 169 -2.27 24.29 2.50
N THR A 170 -0.98 23.95 2.46
CA THR A 170 0.15 24.82 2.79
C THR A 170 1.09 25.11 1.62
N SER A 171 0.87 24.58 0.40
CA SER A 171 1.81 24.83 -0.71
C SER A 171 1.20 24.71 -2.11
N THR A 172 1.28 25.79 -2.89
CA THR A 172 1.27 25.74 -4.36
C THR A 172 2.65 25.26 -4.83
N GLY A 173 2.82 23.96 -5.10
CA GLY A 173 4.12 23.43 -5.57
C GLY A 173 4.46 21.98 -5.23
N GLY A 174 3.51 21.19 -4.72
CA GLY A 174 3.77 19.78 -4.45
C GLY A 174 4.03 18.96 -5.71
N SER A 175 4.80 17.88 -5.59
CA SER A 175 5.21 17.04 -6.73
C SER A 175 4.69 15.60 -6.60
N PRO A 176 4.22 14.98 -7.68
CA PRO A 176 3.93 13.54 -7.70
C PRO A 176 5.23 12.72 -7.61
N VAL A 177 5.11 11.47 -7.16
CA VAL A 177 6.22 10.50 -7.26
C VAL A 177 6.23 9.94 -8.68
N ILE A 178 7.32 10.17 -9.40
CA ILE A 178 7.54 9.77 -10.79
C ILE A 178 8.89 9.07 -10.91
N LEU A 179 8.93 7.90 -11.57
CA LEU A 179 10.15 7.09 -11.73
C LEU A 179 10.93 7.37 -13.01
N LYS A 180 10.25 7.81 -14.07
CA LYS A 180 10.88 8.23 -15.33
C LYS A 180 10.14 9.44 -15.90
N PRO A 181 10.80 10.31 -16.69
CA PRO A 181 10.14 11.48 -17.28
C PRO A 181 8.81 11.10 -17.94
N MET A 182 7.78 11.91 -17.70
CA MET A 182 6.50 11.74 -18.37
C MET A 182 6.68 12.16 -19.83
N PRO A 183 6.29 11.32 -20.82
CA PRO A 183 6.37 11.68 -22.22
C PRO A 183 5.54 12.93 -22.51
N SER A 184 6.00 13.75 -23.46
CA SER A 184 5.19 14.87 -23.94
C SER A 184 4.00 14.37 -24.77
N LEU A 185 3.00 15.23 -25.00
CA LEU A 185 1.76 14.82 -25.69
C LEU A 185 2.00 14.31 -27.11
N ASP A 186 3.03 14.81 -27.77
CA ASP A 186 3.50 14.42 -29.10
C ASP A 186 4.31 13.10 -29.10
N GLU A 187 4.87 12.70 -27.96
CA GLU A 187 5.57 11.43 -27.78
C GLU A 187 4.63 10.27 -27.39
N LEU A 188 3.39 10.58 -26.98
CA LEU A 188 2.43 9.56 -26.57
C LEU A 188 1.96 8.72 -27.76
N PRO A 189 1.85 7.39 -27.59
CA PRO A 189 1.23 6.55 -28.62
C PRO A 189 -0.19 7.02 -28.93
N PRO A 190 -0.60 7.07 -30.22
CA PRO A 190 -1.90 7.59 -30.66
C PRO A 190 -3.03 6.57 -30.42
N TYR A 191 -3.04 5.88 -29.28
CA TYR A 191 -4.05 4.88 -28.91
C TYR A 191 -5.20 5.47 -28.11
N GLY A 192 -5.06 6.71 -27.63
CA GLY A 192 -6.14 7.43 -26.96
C GLY A 192 -6.48 6.96 -25.54
N PHE A 193 -5.62 6.14 -24.91
CA PHE A 193 -5.82 5.75 -23.53
C PHE A 193 -5.63 6.94 -22.58
N PRO A 194 -6.41 7.02 -21.48
CA PRO A 194 -6.28 8.11 -20.52
C PRO A 194 -4.89 8.05 -19.87
N VAL A 195 -4.19 9.17 -19.84
CA VAL A 195 -2.90 9.33 -19.15
C VAL A 195 -3.10 10.34 -18.02
N TRP A 196 -2.52 10.04 -16.86
CA TRP A 196 -2.55 10.95 -15.72
C TRP A 196 -1.78 12.23 -16.07
N ASP A 197 -2.49 13.35 -16.14
CA ASP A 197 -1.90 14.66 -16.34
C ASP A 197 -2.78 15.74 -15.68
N PRO A 198 -2.37 16.28 -14.52
CA PRO A 198 -3.15 17.31 -13.82
C PRO A 198 -3.24 18.62 -14.60
N ARG A 199 -2.43 18.85 -15.64
CA ARG A 199 -2.54 20.04 -16.51
C ARG A 199 -3.74 19.94 -17.45
N LEU A 200 -4.07 18.72 -17.89
CA LEU A 200 -5.10 18.42 -18.88
C LEU A 200 -6.42 17.98 -18.22
N ASN A 201 -6.33 17.21 -17.14
CA ASN A 201 -7.48 16.61 -16.49
C ASN A 201 -7.75 17.26 -15.11
N PRO A 202 -8.85 18.00 -14.93
CA PRO A 202 -9.19 18.61 -13.64
C PRO A 202 -9.39 17.60 -12.50
N SER A 203 -9.79 16.37 -12.79
CA SER A 203 -9.94 15.34 -11.76
C SER A 203 -8.58 14.95 -11.15
N ASP A 204 -7.53 14.90 -11.98
CA ASP A 204 -6.17 14.56 -11.55
C ASP A 204 -5.58 15.63 -10.63
N LYS A 205 -6.02 16.87 -10.76
CA LYS A 205 -5.69 17.97 -9.84
C LYS A 205 -6.22 17.74 -8.43
N ASN A 206 -7.15 16.83 -8.18
CA ASN A 206 -7.67 16.57 -6.83
C ASN A 206 -6.93 15.45 -6.09
N HIS A 207 -5.97 14.78 -6.74
CA HIS A 207 -5.22 13.69 -6.12
C HIS A 207 -4.31 14.20 -4.98
N LEU A 208 -4.38 13.55 -3.82
CA LEU A 208 -3.77 14.02 -2.58
C LEU A 208 -2.33 13.52 -2.35
N MET A 209 -1.99 12.35 -2.90
CA MET A 209 -0.70 11.69 -2.75
C MET A 209 -0.33 10.88 -4.02
N PRO A 210 -0.23 11.53 -5.20
CA PRO A 210 -0.11 10.84 -6.48
C PRO A 210 1.24 10.13 -6.63
N ILE A 211 1.18 8.84 -6.97
CA ILE A 211 2.33 7.97 -7.26
C ILE A 211 2.08 7.31 -8.60
N ILE A 212 2.85 7.73 -9.61
CA ILE A 212 2.51 7.52 -11.01
C ILE A 212 3.21 6.29 -11.56
N THR A 213 2.44 5.42 -12.22
CA THR A 213 2.98 4.22 -12.87
C THR A 213 3.89 4.60 -14.03
N PRO A 214 5.07 3.95 -14.19
CA PRO A 214 6.02 4.30 -15.24
C PRO A 214 5.58 3.86 -16.65
N ALA A 215 4.91 2.71 -16.77
CA ALA A 215 4.45 2.19 -18.06
C ALA A 215 3.29 3.01 -18.62
N TYR A 216 3.25 3.21 -19.94
CA TYR A 216 2.10 3.79 -20.62
C TYR A 216 0.92 2.78 -20.65
N PRO A 217 -0.34 3.27 -20.53
CA PRO A 217 -0.71 4.62 -20.12
C PRO A 217 -0.41 4.86 -18.64
N GLN A 218 0.32 5.93 -18.33
CA GLN A 218 0.69 6.27 -16.96
C GLN A 218 -0.56 6.67 -16.17
N GLN A 219 -0.73 6.11 -14.97
CA GLN A 219 -1.88 6.30 -14.10
C GLN A 219 -1.44 6.58 -12.68
N ASN A 220 -2.29 7.25 -11.91
CA ASN A 220 -2.07 7.39 -10.47
C ASN A 220 -2.44 6.09 -9.75
N SER A 221 -1.46 5.42 -9.13
CA SER A 221 -1.68 4.18 -8.37
C SER A 221 -2.35 4.38 -7.01
N THR A 222 -2.49 5.62 -6.55
CA THR A 222 -2.98 6.02 -5.22
C THR A 222 -4.14 7.00 -5.29
N TYR A 223 -4.94 6.92 -6.36
CA TYR A 223 -6.16 7.73 -6.53
C TYR A 223 -7.19 7.50 -5.42
N ASN A 224 -7.05 6.43 -4.64
CA ASN A 224 -7.94 6.13 -3.54
C ASN A 224 -7.61 6.86 -2.22
N VAL A 225 -6.46 7.51 -2.12
CA VAL A 225 -6.04 8.20 -0.90
C VAL A 225 -6.99 9.34 -0.56
N THR A 226 -7.44 9.35 0.69
CA THR A 226 -8.34 10.35 1.29
C THR A 226 -7.55 11.34 2.17
N VAL A 227 -8.22 12.36 2.72
CA VAL A 227 -7.55 13.33 3.59
C VAL A 227 -7.06 12.64 4.88
N SER A 228 -7.91 11.83 5.50
CA SER A 228 -7.58 11.09 6.75
C SER A 228 -6.46 10.10 6.53
N THR A 229 -6.55 9.28 5.46
CA THR A 229 -5.55 8.25 5.18
C THR A 229 -4.21 8.85 4.82
N ARG A 230 -4.16 9.95 4.04
CA ARG A 230 -2.93 10.72 3.79
C ARG A 230 -2.30 11.17 5.11
N GLN A 231 -3.09 11.78 6.00
CA GLN A 231 -2.57 12.27 7.28
C GLN A 231 -2.00 11.14 8.13
N VAL A 232 -2.72 10.02 8.27
CA VAL A 232 -2.24 8.84 9.00
C VAL A 232 -0.92 8.32 8.42
N MET A 233 -0.80 8.23 7.10
CA MET A 233 0.43 7.78 6.46
C MET A 233 1.61 8.72 6.68
N ILE A 234 1.40 10.04 6.57
CA ILE A 234 2.46 11.02 6.84
C ILE A 234 2.94 10.92 8.29
N GLU A 235 2.03 10.75 9.25
CA GLU A 235 2.38 10.59 10.66
C GLU A 235 3.15 9.29 10.93
N GLU A 236 2.75 8.17 10.33
CA GLU A 236 3.48 6.90 10.47
C GLU A 236 4.84 6.94 9.77
N ILE A 237 4.97 7.61 8.61
CA ILE A 237 6.25 7.80 7.93
C ILE A 237 7.20 8.65 8.80
N LYS A 238 6.71 9.75 9.37
CA LYS A 238 7.48 10.58 10.32
C LYS A 238 7.94 9.79 11.54
N ARG A 239 7.06 8.96 12.11
CA ARG A 239 7.44 8.05 13.19
C ARG A 239 8.49 7.03 12.75
N GLY A 240 8.34 6.45 11.56
CA GLY A 240 9.33 5.54 10.97
C GLY A 240 10.71 6.18 10.88
N PHE A 241 10.75 7.47 10.48
CA PHE A 241 12.00 8.23 10.43
C PHE A 241 12.64 8.40 11.81
N GLU A 242 11.87 8.81 12.82
CA GLU A 242 12.36 8.94 14.21
C GLU A 242 12.91 7.63 14.76
N ILE A 243 12.27 6.50 14.44
CA ILE A 243 12.76 5.17 14.85
C ILE A 243 14.08 4.86 14.13
N CYS A 244 14.18 5.12 12.82
CA CYS A 244 15.41 4.88 12.05
C CYS A 244 16.58 5.71 12.60
N GLN A 245 16.35 6.97 12.99
CA GLN A 245 17.38 7.79 13.65
C GLN A 245 17.88 7.18 14.96
N GLN A 246 16.99 6.55 15.74
CA GLN A 246 17.38 5.86 16.97
C GLN A 246 18.11 4.55 16.69
N VAL A 247 17.73 3.81 15.64
CA VAL A 247 18.45 2.62 15.20
C VAL A 247 19.86 2.98 14.72
N ASN A 248 20.01 4.04 13.92
CA ASN A 248 21.31 4.51 13.43
C ASN A 248 22.25 5.00 14.56
N THR A 249 21.69 5.42 15.70
CA THR A 249 22.44 5.79 16.90
C THR A 249 22.55 4.66 17.93
N ASN A 250 22.21 3.42 17.54
CA ASN A 250 22.24 2.21 18.36
C ASN A 250 21.41 2.31 19.67
N LYS A 251 20.35 3.11 19.68
CA LYS A 251 19.42 3.26 20.82
C LYS A 251 18.24 2.29 20.77
N LEU A 252 17.90 1.80 19.58
CA LEU A 252 16.82 0.84 19.32
C LEU A 252 17.27 -0.19 18.28
N ASP A 253 16.64 -1.36 18.31
CA ASP A 253 16.79 -2.38 17.26
C ASP A 253 15.74 -2.20 16.15
N TRP A 254 16.00 -2.77 14.96
CA TRP A 254 15.07 -2.80 13.83
C TRP A 254 13.68 -3.36 14.18
N ASN A 255 13.60 -4.24 15.19
CA ASN A 255 12.32 -4.74 15.70
C ASN A 255 11.37 -3.63 16.13
N ALA A 256 11.88 -2.48 16.59
CA ALA A 256 11.07 -1.33 16.97
C ALA A 256 10.29 -0.74 15.79
N LEU A 257 10.85 -0.78 14.57
CA LEU A 257 10.19 -0.28 13.36
C LEU A 257 8.92 -1.07 13.04
N PHE A 258 8.93 -2.37 13.32
CA PHE A 258 7.81 -3.28 13.03
C PHE A 258 6.80 -3.41 14.17
N GLN A 259 6.98 -2.66 15.27
CA GLN A 259 6.01 -2.67 16.36
C GLN A 259 4.78 -1.81 16.02
N PRO A 260 3.58 -2.41 15.95
CA PRO A 260 2.35 -1.69 15.67
C PRO A 260 2.00 -0.74 16.81
N ARG A 261 1.37 0.39 16.48
CA ARG A 261 0.65 1.19 17.48
C ARG A 261 -0.64 0.50 17.88
N ASN A 262 -1.04 0.70 19.12
CA ASN A 262 -2.37 0.28 19.55
C ASN A 262 -3.42 1.23 18.99
N PHE A 263 -4.00 0.85 17.85
CA PHE A 263 -5.09 1.58 17.20
C PHE A 263 -6.25 1.89 18.16
N PHE A 264 -6.64 0.93 19.01
CA PHE A 264 -7.77 1.07 19.93
C PHE A 264 -7.48 1.97 21.13
N ASN A 265 -6.20 2.23 21.41
CA ASN A 265 -5.80 3.20 22.43
C ASN A 265 -5.66 4.62 21.90
N ARG A 266 -5.45 4.78 20.59
CA ARG A 266 -5.22 6.07 19.92
C ARG A 266 -6.45 6.98 19.91
N TYR A 267 -7.65 6.42 19.81
CA TYR A 267 -8.88 7.20 19.67
C TYR A 267 -9.81 7.04 20.87
N LYS A 268 -10.60 8.09 21.16
CA LYS A 268 -11.64 8.06 22.19
C LYS A 268 -12.99 7.58 21.64
N HIS A 269 -13.20 7.77 20.35
CA HIS A 269 -14.46 7.54 19.65
C HIS A 269 -14.24 6.66 18.43
N PHE A 270 -15.19 5.79 18.15
CA PHE A 270 -15.10 4.83 17.04
C PHE A 270 -16.46 4.66 16.37
N ILE A 271 -16.43 4.26 15.10
CA ILE A 271 -17.55 3.57 14.44
C ILE A 271 -17.16 2.11 14.31
N VAL A 272 -18.07 1.22 14.72
CA VAL A 272 -17.96 -0.22 14.48
C VAL A 272 -18.86 -0.56 13.31
N LEU A 273 -18.27 -1.05 12.23
CA LEU A 273 -18.99 -1.66 11.12
C LEU A 273 -19.14 -3.15 11.41
N ILE A 274 -20.37 -3.64 11.30
CA ILE A 274 -20.73 -5.04 11.58
C ILE A 274 -21.38 -5.56 10.31
N ALA A 275 -20.75 -6.53 9.68
CA ALA A 275 -21.32 -7.24 8.54
C ALA A 275 -21.56 -8.70 8.96
N SER A 276 -22.76 -9.22 8.75
CA SER A 276 -23.03 -10.63 9.03
C SER A 276 -23.92 -11.30 8.00
N THR A 277 -23.79 -12.62 7.90
CA THR A 277 -24.70 -13.46 7.11
C THR A 277 -24.81 -14.84 7.76
N ILE A 278 -25.96 -15.48 7.56
CA ILE A 278 -26.21 -16.88 7.96
C ILE A 278 -25.69 -17.87 6.91
N SER A 279 -25.36 -17.39 5.70
CA SER A 279 -24.84 -18.21 4.61
C SER A 279 -23.32 -18.28 4.68
N LYS A 280 -22.78 -19.47 4.99
CA LYS A 280 -21.33 -19.72 4.97
C LYS A 280 -20.74 -19.47 3.58
N ASP A 281 -21.46 -19.88 2.55
CA ASP A 281 -20.98 -19.85 1.16
C ASP A 281 -20.89 -18.42 0.64
N GLN A 282 -21.80 -17.54 1.08
CA GLN A 282 -21.83 -16.13 0.67
C GLN A 282 -21.06 -15.19 1.61
N TYR A 283 -20.56 -15.70 2.75
CA TYR A 283 -19.87 -14.89 3.75
C TYR A 283 -18.68 -14.14 3.14
N MET A 284 -17.80 -14.82 2.42
CA MET A 284 -16.60 -14.19 1.86
C MET A 284 -16.95 -13.12 0.82
N ASP A 285 -17.93 -13.36 -0.04
CA ASP A 285 -18.38 -12.39 -1.04
C ASP A 285 -18.99 -11.15 -0.38
N TRP A 286 -19.78 -11.36 0.69
CA TRP A 286 -20.36 -10.29 1.47
C TRP A 286 -19.31 -9.41 2.15
N ILE A 287 -18.35 -10.01 2.85
CA ILE A 287 -17.27 -9.30 3.54
C ILE A 287 -16.40 -8.52 2.54
N ARG A 288 -16.03 -9.13 1.42
CA ARG A 288 -15.26 -8.48 0.35
C ARG A 288 -16.01 -7.30 -0.28
N LEU A 289 -17.32 -7.45 -0.48
CA LEU A 289 -18.15 -6.36 -0.96
C LEU A 289 -18.14 -5.19 0.03
N VAL A 290 -18.42 -5.45 1.31
CA VAL A 290 -18.42 -4.42 2.36
C VAL A 290 -17.06 -3.72 2.42
N GLU A 291 -15.96 -4.48 2.52
CA GLU A 291 -14.59 -3.96 2.58
C GLU A 291 -14.26 -3.05 1.39
N SER A 292 -14.68 -3.42 0.18
CA SER A 292 -14.49 -2.62 -1.03
C SER A 292 -15.18 -1.25 -1.00
N LYS A 293 -16.15 -1.05 -0.09
CA LYS A 293 -16.96 0.17 0.01
C LYS A 293 -16.70 1.00 1.26
N ILE A 294 -16.00 0.48 2.28
CA ILE A 294 -15.78 1.19 3.57
C ILE A 294 -15.20 2.59 3.34
N ARG A 295 -14.32 2.75 2.35
CA ARG A 295 -13.74 4.04 2.00
C ARG A 295 -14.78 5.12 1.65
N PHE A 296 -15.93 4.75 1.09
CA PHE A 296 -17.00 5.73 0.83
C PHE A 296 -17.62 6.27 2.11
N LEU A 297 -17.69 5.45 3.17
CA LEU A 297 -18.08 5.95 4.49
C LEU A 297 -17.04 6.90 5.05
N VAL A 298 -15.74 6.58 4.93
CA VAL A 298 -14.65 7.49 5.34
C VAL A 298 -14.77 8.84 4.62
N LEU A 299 -14.98 8.83 3.30
CA LEU A 299 -15.17 10.05 2.51
C LEU A 299 -16.41 10.84 2.93
N ALA A 300 -17.51 10.17 3.30
CA ALA A 300 -18.70 10.83 3.80
C ALA A 300 -18.46 11.47 5.18
N LEU A 301 -17.75 10.79 6.07
CA LEU A 301 -17.36 11.29 7.40
C LEU A 301 -16.42 12.49 7.29
N GLU A 302 -15.47 12.49 6.36
CA GLU A 302 -14.52 13.59 6.13
C GLU A 302 -15.21 14.90 5.71
N LYS A 303 -16.41 14.84 5.12
CA LYS A 303 -17.21 16.03 4.77
C LYS A 303 -17.83 16.69 6.00
N ASN A 304 -17.94 15.96 7.11
CA ASN A 304 -18.51 16.51 8.32
C ASN A 304 -17.56 17.55 8.94
N SER A 305 -18.06 18.76 9.18
CA SER A 305 -17.25 19.88 9.68
C SER A 305 -16.61 19.61 11.04
N TYR A 306 -17.18 18.74 11.87
CA TYR A 306 -16.68 18.41 13.21
C TYR A 306 -15.64 17.28 13.23
N ILE A 307 -15.56 16.46 12.18
CA ILE A 307 -14.59 15.36 12.10
C ILE A 307 -13.28 15.89 11.53
N SER A 308 -12.17 15.67 12.25
CA SER A 308 -10.82 15.95 11.75
C SER A 308 -10.21 14.74 11.05
N ILE A 309 -10.38 13.55 11.62
CA ILE A 309 -9.85 12.29 11.07
C ILE A 309 -10.88 11.17 11.21
N ALA A 310 -11.07 10.41 10.13
CA ALA A 310 -11.73 9.11 10.13
C ALA A 310 -10.72 8.02 9.71
N HIS A 311 -10.11 7.37 10.69
CA HIS A 311 -9.04 6.38 10.49
C HIS A 311 -9.61 4.96 10.49
N ILE A 312 -9.76 4.35 9.32
CA ILE A 312 -10.13 2.94 9.18
C ILE A 312 -8.96 2.01 9.53
N ASN A 313 -9.16 1.10 10.48
CA ASN A 313 -8.22 -0.02 10.71
C ASN A 313 -8.33 -1.03 9.56
N PRO A 314 -7.25 -1.34 8.82
CA PRO A 314 -7.32 -2.31 7.73
C PRO A 314 -7.61 -3.74 8.17
N GLN A 315 -7.39 -4.08 9.44
CA GLN A 315 -7.67 -5.41 9.95
C GLN A 315 -9.16 -5.58 10.24
N GLY A 316 -9.80 -6.53 9.55
CA GLY A 316 -11.09 -7.09 9.93
C GLY A 316 -10.97 -8.11 11.06
N TYR A 317 -12.00 -8.23 11.88
CA TYR A 317 -12.10 -9.21 12.96
C TYR A 317 -13.31 -10.10 12.75
N GLU A 318 -13.17 -11.40 12.96
CA GLU A 318 -14.22 -12.37 12.65
C GLU A 318 -14.76 -13.02 13.93
N GLU A 319 -16.05 -13.33 13.94
CA GLU A 319 -16.74 -14.04 15.00
C GLU A 319 -17.84 -14.92 14.39
N VAL A 320 -18.02 -16.13 14.93
CA VAL A 320 -19.14 -17.01 14.54
C VAL A 320 -20.02 -17.23 15.76
N LYS A 321 -21.31 -16.92 15.64
CA LYS A 321 -22.31 -17.11 16.70
C LYS A 321 -23.31 -18.18 16.32
N GLU A 322 -23.66 -19.05 17.26
CA GLU A 322 -24.81 -19.94 17.11
C GLU A 322 -26.09 -19.18 17.38
N ILE A 323 -27.06 -19.31 16.47
CA ILE A 323 -28.37 -18.67 16.55
C ILE A 323 -29.47 -19.73 16.40
N GLN A 324 -30.58 -19.54 17.11
CA GLN A 324 -31.78 -20.34 16.94
C GLN A 324 -32.64 -19.68 15.86
N VAL A 325 -32.98 -20.42 14.81
CA VAL A 325 -33.91 -19.96 13.77
C VAL A 325 -35.26 -20.63 14.02
N GLU A 326 -36.31 -19.82 14.17
CA GLU A 326 -37.69 -20.30 14.28
C GLU A 326 -38.23 -20.55 12.86
N ASN A 327 -38.60 -21.81 12.57
CA ASN A 327 -39.27 -22.15 11.32
C ASN A 327 -40.74 -21.75 11.43
N SER A 328 -41.23 -20.94 10.49
CA SER A 328 -42.64 -20.50 10.43
C SER A 328 -43.65 -21.65 10.34
N ASP A 329 -43.21 -22.83 9.91
CA ASP A 329 -44.08 -23.94 9.56
C ASP A 329 -44.13 -25.05 10.63
N ASN A 330 -43.28 -25.00 11.67
CA ASN A 330 -43.31 -25.92 12.80
C ASN A 330 -42.59 -25.35 14.03
N VAL A 331 -43.36 -24.86 15.00
CA VAL A 331 -42.89 -24.16 16.21
C VAL A 331 -42.01 -25.04 17.13
N GLU A 332 -42.00 -26.37 16.93
CA GLU A 332 -41.26 -27.32 17.78
C GLU A 332 -39.83 -27.66 17.31
N LEU A 333 -39.44 -27.30 16.07
CA LEU A 333 -38.10 -27.61 15.54
C LEU A 333 -37.25 -26.34 15.39
N LYS A 334 -36.61 -25.93 16.49
CA LYS A 334 -35.58 -24.89 16.48
C LYS A 334 -34.33 -25.43 15.80
N THR A 335 -34.00 -24.92 14.62
CA THR A 335 -32.78 -25.32 13.93
C THR A 335 -31.62 -24.45 14.41
N LEU A 336 -30.50 -25.07 14.79
CA LEU A 336 -29.29 -24.36 15.19
C LEU A 336 -28.57 -23.89 13.91
N ALA A 337 -28.61 -22.58 13.65
CA ALA A 337 -27.86 -21.98 12.54
C ALA A 337 -26.62 -21.25 13.06
N LYS A 338 -25.67 -20.99 12.17
CA LYS A 338 -24.47 -20.19 12.46
C LYS A 338 -24.60 -18.84 11.78
N ASN A 339 -24.33 -17.77 12.52
CA ASN A 339 -24.19 -16.42 11.99
C ASN A 339 -22.70 -16.09 11.91
N TYR A 340 -22.21 -15.79 10.72
CA TYR A 340 -20.83 -15.42 10.44
C TYR A 340 -20.74 -13.89 10.44
N ILE A 341 -19.89 -13.32 11.27
CA ILE A 341 -19.84 -11.88 11.56
C ILE A 341 -18.42 -11.38 11.34
N SER A 342 -18.28 -10.23 10.68
CA SER A 342 -17.05 -9.46 10.63
C SER A 342 -17.23 -8.06 11.18
N PHE A 343 -16.18 -7.57 11.84
CA PHE A 343 -16.10 -6.23 12.41
C PHE A 343 -14.97 -5.44 11.75
N TRP A 344 -15.24 -4.17 11.46
CA TRP A 344 -14.21 -3.18 11.17
C TRP A 344 -14.39 -1.97 12.06
N PHE A 345 -13.30 -1.25 12.31
CA PHE A 345 -13.28 -0.13 13.24
C PHE A 345 -12.72 1.11 12.55
N ILE A 346 -13.47 2.20 12.63
CA ILE A 346 -13.03 3.52 12.20
C ILE A 346 -12.81 4.36 13.46
N GLY A 347 -11.57 4.74 13.74
CA GLY A 347 -11.23 5.67 14.81
C GLY A 347 -11.58 7.09 14.39
N LEU A 348 -12.24 7.83 15.27
CA LEU A 348 -12.66 9.20 15.02
C LEU A 348 -11.85 10.18 15.89
N GLU A 349 -11.40 11.24 15.25
CA GLU A 349 -10.91 12.44 15.91
C GLU A 349 -11.81 13.62 15.53
N PHE A 350 -12.18 14.42 16.53
CA PHE A 350 -13.03 15.59 16.33
C PHE A 350 -12.17 16.84 16.39
N LYS A 351 -12.55 17.85 15.60
CA LYS A 351 -11.96 19.18 15.71
C LYS A 351 -12.32 19.76 17.08
N LEU A 352 -11.38 20.47 17.70
CA LEU A 352 -11.66 21.25 18.91
C LEU A 352 -12.65 22.37 18.54
N THR A 353 -13.93 22.12 18.74
CA THR A 353 -14.91 23.16 19.00
C THR A 353 -14.73 23.59 20.46
N GLY A 354 -15.05 24.83 20.82
CA GLY A 354 -14.97 25.30 22.22
C GLY A 354 -15.85 24.48 23.19
N ASP A 355 -16.14 25.02 24.38
CA ASP A 355 -16.90 24.34 25.45
C ASP A 355 -18.35 23.91 25.10
N THR A 356 -18.78 24.01 23.85
CA THR A 356 -20.08 23.53 23.38
C THR A 356 -20.04 22.04 23.08
N THR A 357 -20.86 21.28 23.81
CA THR A 357 -21.21 19.90 23.45
C THR A 357 -22.00 19.90 22.16
N VAL A 358 -21.41 19.39 21.09
CA VAL A 358 -22.08 19.24 19.78
C VAL A 358 -22.68 17.83 19.70
N ASP A 359 -23.98 17.75 19.42
CA ASP A 359 -24.61 16.49 19.04
C ASP A 359 -24.33 16.23 17.55
N LEU A 360 -23.57 15.17 17.28
CA LEU A 360 -23.09 14.88 15.94
C LEU A 360 -23.98 13.81 15.31
N ASP A 361 -24.82 14.23 14.37
CA ASP A 361 -25.60 13.29 13.58
C ASP A 361 -24.73 12.62 12.51
N LEU A 362 -24.59 11.30 12.63
CA LEU A 362 -23.88 10.43 11.67
C LEU A 362 -24.84 9.56 10.86
N THR A 363 -26.15 9.78 10.98
CA THR A 363 -27.18 8.93 10.36
C THR A 363 -27.11 8.99 8.85
N GLU A 364 -27.04 10.19 8.26
CA GLU A 364 -26.97 10.39 6.80
C GLU A 364 -25.76 9.71 6.14
N PRO A 365 -24.50 9.91 6.60
CA PRO A 365 -23.35 9.24 6.00
C PRO A 365 -23.39 7.71 6.18
N ILE A 366 -23.90 7.22 7.30
CA ILE A 366 -24.08 5.78 7.55
C ILE A 366 -25.14 5.19 6.62
N GLN A 367 -26.28 5.86 6.46
CA GLN A 367 -27.37 5.40 5.59
C GLN A 367 -26.93 5.38 4.14
N SER A 368 -26.31 6.45 3.65
CA SER A 368 -25.79 6.53 2.27
C SER A 368 -24.79 5.43 1.95
N PHE A 369 -23.91 5.09 2.90
CA PHE A 369 -22.99 3.96 2.78
C PHE A 369 -23.76 2.63 2.73
N THR A 370 -24.71 2.44 3.63
CA THR A 370 -25.50 1.20 3.77
C THR A 370 -26.30 0.91 2.50
N ASP A 371 -27.00 1.92 1.96
CA ASP A 371 -27.79 1.81 0.72
C ASP A 371 -26.91 1.43 -0.47
N ARG A 372 -25.72 2.04 -0.57
CA ARG A 372 -24.75 1.73 -1.63
C ARG A 372 -24.28 0.28 -1.58
N VAL A 373 -24.04 -0.25 -0.39
CA VAL A 373 -23.61 -1.64 -0.21
C VAL A 373 -24.75 -2.59 -0.56
N TYR A 374 -25.96 -2.38 -0.02
CA TYR A 374 -27.11 -3.24 -0.31
C TYR A 374 -27.51 -3.25 -1.78
N THR A 375 -27.46 -2.09 -2.45
CA THR A 375 -27.74 -2.01 -3.90
C THR A 375 -26.80 -2.93 -4.70
N GLN A 376 -25.53 -3.02 -4.31
CA GLN A 376 -24.57 -3.90 -4.99
C GLN A 376 -24.74 -5.36 -4.56
N ALA A 377 -25.10 -5.61 -3.30
CA ALA A 377 -25.37 -6.95 -2.78
C ALA A 377 -26.54 -7.61 -3.52
N GLN A 378 -27.59 -6.85 -3.82
CA GLN A 378 -28.72 -7.29 -4.62
C GLN A 378 -28.30 -7.73 -6.02
N LYS A 379 -27.42 -6.96 -6.69
CA LYS A 379 -26.88 -7.34 -8.01
C LYS A 379 -26.05 -8.62 -7.99
N LEU A 380 -25.43 -8.92 -6.84
CA LEU A 380 -24.64 -10.13 -6.62
C LEU A 380 -25.47 -11.29 -6.03
N ASN A 381 -26.79 -11.12 -5.89
CA ASN A 381 -27.70 -12.12 -5.31
C ASN A 381 -27.26 -12.62 -3.92
N ILE A 382 -26.67 -11.74 -3.09
CA ILE A 382 -26.34 -12.06 -1.70
C ILE A 382 -27.64 -12.08 -0.90
N VAL A 383 -27.95 -13.22 -0.29
CA VAL A 383 -29.24 -13.47 0.36
C VAL A 383 -29.19 -13.08 1.83
N SER A 384 -30.14 -12.23 2.24
CA SER A 384 -30.34 -11.77 3.61
C SER A 384 -29.05 -11.32 4.36
N PRO A 385 -28.13 -10.56 3.74
CA PRO A 385 -26.99 -10.02 4.45
C PRO A 385 -27.44 -8.94 5.44
N ILE A 386 -26.70 -8.77 6.53
CA ILE A 386 -26.90 -7.71 7.50
C ILE A 386 -25.66 -6.83 7.52
N LEU A 387 -25.87 -5.52 7.38
CA LEU A 387 -24.89 -4.47 7.59
C LEU A 387 -25.40 -3.49 8.63
N ASP A 388 -24.57 -3.20 9.62
CA ASP A 388 -24.86 -2.27 10.70
C ASP A 388 -23.62 -1.43 10.99
N ALA A 389 -23.81 -0.17 11.40
CA ALA A 389 -22.75 0.76 11.72
C ALA A 389 -23.10 1.52 13.01
N LYS A 390 -22.27 1.36 14.04
CA LYS A 390 -22.56 1.92 15.38
C LYS A 390 -21.47 2.84 15.85
N TYR A 391 -21.86 4.02 16.31
CA TYR A 391 -20.99 4.85 17.12
C TYR A 391 -20.75 4.19 18.49
N VAL A 392 -19.50 4.15 18.93
CA VAL A 392 -19.11 3.64 20.25
C VAL A 392 -17.98 4.48 20.86
N LYS A 393 -17.99 4.58 22.19
CA LYS A 393 -16.85 5.12 22.95
C LYS A 393 -15.80 4.03 23.17
N LYS A 394 -14.53 4.41 23.37
CA LYS A 394 -13.43 3.47 23.68
C LYS A 394 -13.78 2.46 24.78
N SER A 395 -14.44 2.90 25.85
CA SER A 395 -14.84 2.04 26.98
C SER A 395 -15.83 0.92 26.61
N GLN A 396 -16.53 1.05 25.48
CA GLN A 396 -17.51 0.08 24.98
C GLN A 396 -16.90 -0.93 24.01
N LEU A 397 -15.65 -0.76 23.56
CA LEU A 397 -14.99 -1.67 22.60
C LEU A 397 -14.86 -3.11 23.13
N LYS A 398 -14.80 -3.29 24.46
CA LYS A 398 -14.78 -4.61 25.11
C LYS A 398 -15.99 -5.50 24.80
N LYS A 399 -17.06 -4.93 24.23
CA LYS A 399 -18.24 -5.69 23.77
C LYS A 399 -18.02 -6.39 22.44
N TYR A 400 -17.03 -5.94 21.66
CA TYR A 400 -16.78 -6.41 20.29
C TYR A 400 -15.44 -7.12 20.16
N LEU A 401 -14.46 -6.77 21.00
CA LEU A 401 -13.10 -7.31 20.93
C LEU A 401 -12.64 -7.87 22.28
N PRO A 402 -11.87 -8.97 22.27
CA PRO A 402 -11.25 -9.49 23.47
C PRO A 402 -10.23 -8.50 24.06
N LEU A 403 -10.06 -8.54 25.39
CA LEU A 403 -9.14 -7.66 26.11
C LEU A 403 -7.68 -7.80 25.67
N SER A 404 -7.29 -8.96 25.14
CA SER A 404 -5.94 -9.18 24.59
C SER A 404 -5.63 -8.23 23.45
N ILE A 405 -6.58 -7.98 22.55
CA ILE A 405 -6.43 -7.07 21.41
C ILE A 405 -6.43 -5.61 21.88
N LEU A 406 -7.29 -5.27 22.85
CA LEU A 406 -7.40 -3.91 23.38
C LEU A 406 -6.19 -3.48 24.22
N LYS A 407 -5.52 -4.41 24.91
CA LYS A 407 -4.39 -4.14 25.81
C LYS A 407 -3.00 -4.31 25.19
N LEU A 408 -2.88 -4.53 23.88
CA LEU A 408 -1.59 -4.60 23.21
C LEU A 408 -0.82 -3.28 23.39
N GLU A 409 0.06 -3.18 24.39
CA GLU A 409 1.02 -2.07 24.53
C GLU A 409 2.44 -2.62 24.65
N PRO A 410 3.29 -2.46 23.62
CA PRO A 410 4.69 -2.83 23.71
C PRO A 410 5.45 -1.93 24.70
N LYS A 411 6.21 -2.53 25.63
CA LYS A 411 7.01 -1.81 26.65
C LYS A 411 8.06 -0.85 26.06
N SER A 412 8.57 -1.13 24.86
CA SER A 412 9.62 -0.34 24.20
C SER A 412 9.15 1.04 23.71
N ILE A 413 7.88 1.18 23.31
CA ILE A 413 7.31 2.45 22.80
C ILE A 413 6.98 3.41 23.94
N LYS A 414 6.64 2.90 25.14
CA LYS A 414 6.41 3.74 26.34
C LYS A 414 7.60 4.65 26.63
N LYS A 415 8.83 4.19 26.41
CA LYS A 415 10.04 5.00 26.61
C LYS A 415 10.11 6.18 25.64
N LEU A 416 9.69 5.96 24.39
CA LEU A 416 9.68 6.93 23.29
C LEU A 416 8.58 7.99 23.46
N GLU A 417 7.37 7.56 23.82
CA GLU A 417 6.23 8.46 24.09
C GLU A 417 6.42 9.24 25.40
N ALA A 418 6.93 8.61 26.46
CA ALA A 418 7.26 9.30 27.71
C ALA A 418 8.40 10.32 27.53
N GLN A 419 9.41 10.03 26.69
CA GLN A 419 10.44 11.01 26.34
C GLN A 419 9.86 12.20 25.57
N LYS A 420 8.90 11.99 24.67
CA LYS A 420 8.21 13.09 23.97
C LYS A 420 7.35 13.92 24.92
N GLU A 421 6.63 13.30 25.85
CA GLU A 421 5.85 14.02 26.86
C GLU A 421 6.76 14.83 27.80
N ALA A 422 7.91 14.28 28.20
CA ALA A 422 8.91 14.99 29.01
C ALA A 422 9.51 16.20 28.28
N VAL A 423 9.96 16.04 27.02
CA VAL A 423 10.52 17.16 26.22
C VAL A 423 9.45 18.21 25.90
N LYS A 424 8.18 17.81 25.75
CA LYS A 424 7.06 18.74 25.52
C LYS A 424 6.70 19.49 26.81
N ALA A 425 6.81 18.85 27.97
CA ALA A 425 6.63 19.49 29.28
C ALA A 425 7.76 20.49 29.58
N GLU A 426 9.03 20.14 29.31
CA GLU A 426 10.19 21.03 29.46
C GLU A 426 10.06 22.29 28.58
N LYS A 427 9.63 22.16 27.32
CA LYS A 427 9.37 23.30 26.43
C LYS A 427 8.18 24.19 26.86
N ILE A 428 7.27 23.66 27.68
CA ILE A 428 6.14 24.41 28.24
C ILE A 428 6.57 25.14 29.53
N GLU A 429 7.50 24.56 30.30
CA GLU A 429 8.10 25.19 31.48
C GLU A 429 9.10 26.31 31.13
N GLU A 430 9.91 26.16 30.07
CA GLU A 430 10.80 27.25 29.58
C GLU A 430 10.01 28.49 29.10
N LYS A 431 8.74 28.32 28.69
CA LYS A 431 7.86 29.43 28.31
C LYS A 431 7.13 30.09 29.50
N LYS A 432 7.36 29.61 30.73
CA LYS A 432 6.64 30.06 31.95
C LYS A 432 7.54 30.65 33.05
N SER A 433 8.81 30.98 32.77
CA SER A 433 9.62 31.76 33.73
C SER A 433 9.34 33.27 33.61
N PRO A 434 9.21 34.03 34.72
CA PRO A 434 8.87 35.46 34.68
C PRO A 434 10.05 36.33 34.23
N GLN A 435 9.76 37.34 33.40
CA GLN A 435 10.68 38.46 33.16
C GLN A 435 10.75 39.33 34.44
N GLU A 436 11.93 39.39 35.05
CA GLU A 436 12.24 40.42 36.04
C GLU A 436 12.51 41.75 35.33
N THR A 437 11.78 42.76 35.81
CA THR A 437 11.90 44.17 35.47
C THR A 437 13.08 44.80 36.21
N GLU A 438 14.02 45.41 35.49
CA GLU A 438 14.82 46.52 36.03
C GLU A 438 14.86 47.69 35.04
N ASN A 439 14.35 48.83 35.50
CA ASN A 439 14.55 50.14 34.90
C ASN A 439 15.88 50.73 35.40
N SER A 440 16.71 51.31 34.53
CA SER A 440 17.00 52.76 34.56
C SER A 440 18.19 53.18 33.68
N ASN A 441 18.01 54.38 33.11
CA ASN A 441 19.00 55.43 32.79
C ASN A 441 19.68 55.50 31.40
N ILE A 442 19.65 56.74 30.92
CA ILE A 442 19.99 57.32 29.62
C ILE A 442 21.47 57.77 29.63
N LYS A 443 22.23 57.62 28.53
CA LYS A 443 22.93 58.72 27.79
C LYS A 443 23.92 58.26 26.70
N LEU A 444 23.69 58.86 25.52
CA LEU A 444 24.54 59.27 24.39
C LEU A 444 26.00 58.76 24.18
N ALA A 445 26.18 58.30 22.93
CA ALA A 445 27.18 58.70 21.90
C ALA A 445 28.63 58.18 21.93
N LYS A 446 28.98 57.39 20.90
CA LYS A 446 30.07 57.53 19.88
C LYS A 446 30.39 56.14 19.30
N SER A 447 30.04 55.87 18.05
CA SER A 447 30.83 56.06 16.81
C SER A 447 31.67 54.83 16.42
N ASP A 448 31.69 54.60 15.11
CA ASP A 448 32.55 53.74 14.30
C ASP A 448 32.14 52.27 14.13
N SER A 449 32.16 51.65 12.96
CA SER A 449 31.98 52.04 11.54
C SER A 449 32.03 50.72 10.74
N LYS A 450 31.35 50.71 9.59
CA LYS A 450 31.54 49.84 8.40
C LYS A 450 30.92 48.43 8.39
N ASP A 451 29.80 48.33 7.65
CA ASP A 451 29.72 47.82 6.27
C ASP A 451 30.55 46.56 5.92
N SER A 452 30.08 45.60 5.13
CA SER A 452 28.84 45.40 4.36
C SER A 452 28.90 44.00 3.74
N PHE A 453 27.72 43.48 3.40
CA PHE A 453 27.49 42.44 2.39
C PHE A 453 28.22 42.73 1.07
N ILE A 454 28.67 41.68 0.36
CA ILE A 454 28.67 41.57 -1.12
C ILE A 454 28.60 40.08 -1.52
N LEU A 455 27.85 39.86 -2.60
CA LEU A 455 27.53 38.63 -3.33
C LEU A 455 28.50 38.35 -4.50
N TYR A 456 28.61 37.06 -4.88
CA TYR A 456 28.91 36.48 -6.22
C TYR A 456 30.35 36.67 -6.78
N PRO A 457 30.85 35.87 -7.77
CA PRO A 457 30.07 35.28 -8.87
C PRO A 457 30.48 33.91 -9.47
N ASP A 458 29.59 33.51 -10.38
CA ASP A 458 29.67 32.49 -11.43
C ASP A 458 30.65 32.89 -12.56
N SER A 459 31.32 31.92 -13.19
CA SER A 459 31.82 32.01 -14.59
C SER A 459 32.22 30.62 -15.11
N GLY A 460 31.92 30.35 -16.38
CA GLY A 460 32.04 29.04 -17.02
C GLY A 460 33.19 28.86 -18.01
N GLU A 461 33.02 27.77 -18.77
CA GLU A 461 33.65 27.36 -20.04
C GLU A 461 35.03 26.66 -20.10
N SER A 462 35.09 25.82 -21.13
CA SER A 462 35.94 24.68 -21.46
C SER A 462 37.37 24.98 -21.95
N THR A 463 38.32 24.05 -21.80
CA THR A 463 39.00 23.34 -22.92
C THR A 463 40.12 22.40 -22.48
N SER A 464 40.36 21.39 -23.33
CA SER A 464 41.32 20.28 -23.27
C SER A 464 42.81 20.68 -23.15
N ARG A 465 43.60 19.90 -22.40
CA ARG A 465 44.98 19.53 -22.77
C ARG A 465 45.50 18.31 -22.02
N LYS A 466 46.07 17.38 -22.80
CA LYS A 466 46.82 16.19 -22.40
C LYS A 466 48.29 16.53 -22.06
N GLU A 467 48.93 15.54 -21.43
CA GLU A 467 50.38 15.20 -21.37
C GLU A 467 51.16 15.62 -20.10
N LEU A 468 51.48 14.62 -19.25
CA LEU A 468 52.81 13.95 -19.03
C LEU A 468 53.54 14.64 -17.84
N VAL A 469 54.03 14.02 -16.76
CA VAL A 469 54.86 12.82 -16.55
C VAL A 469 54.90 12.46 -15.04
N LYS A 470 55.03 11.14 -14.76
CA LYS A 470 55.74 10.39 -13.69
C LYS A 470 56.28 11.16 -12.46
N ASP A 471 56.25 10.64 -11.23
CA ASP A 471 56.93 9.44 -10.68
C ASP A 471 56.57 9.48 -9.15
N ILE A 472 56.18 8.42 -8.42
CA ILE A 472 57.02 7.37 -7.80
C ILE A 472 56.12 6.49 -6.89
N SER A 473 56.34 5.17 -7.02
CA SER A 473 56.22 4.02 -6.08
C SER A 473 55.80 4.27 -4.61
N GLU A 474 55.17 3.37 -3.86
CA GLU A 474 55.38 1.92 -3.58
C GLU A 474 54.02 1.30 -3.13
N VAL A 475 53.68 0.01 -3.21
CA VAL A 475 54.23 -1.19 -2.55
C VAL A 475 53.62 -2.46 -3.21
N ALA A 476 54.38 -3.55 -3.18
CA ALA A 476 54.25 -4.85 -3.85
C ALA A 476 52.98 -5.71 -3.57
N PRO A 477 52.69 -6.72 -4.43
CA PRO A 477 51.61 -7.70 -4.28
C PRO A 477 52.07 -9.00 -3.62
N ILE A 478 51.18 -9.66 -2.88
CA ILE A 478 51.31 -11.08 -2.52
C ILE A 478 49.98 -11.78 -2.80
N GLU A 479 50.10 -12.90 -3.49
CA GLU A 479 49.10 -13.85 -3.99
C GLU A 479 48.35 -14.56 -2.85
N HIS A 480 47.11 -15.00 -3.12
CA HIS A 480 46.67 -16.35 -2.75
C HIS A 480 45.58 -16.82 -3.71
N GLU A 481 46.02 -17.74 -4.57
CA GLU A 481 45.26 -18.50 -5.54
C GLU A 481 44.94 -19.87 -4.90
N GLU A 482 43.92 -19.95 -4.05
CA GLU A 482 43.42 -21.21 -3.48
C GLU A 482 42.02 -20.93 -2.89
N ASP A 483 40.97 -21.25 -3.66
CA ASP A 483 39.59 -21.44 -3.18
C ASP A 483 38.60 -21.76 -4.33
N ASN A 484 39.04 -21.67 -5.60
CA ASN A 484 38.16 -21.91 -6.75
C ASN A 484 38.30 -23.31 -7.39
N LYS A 485 38.88 -24.28 -6.67
CA LYS A 485 39.04 -25.68 -7.14
C LYS A 485 38.21 -26.72 -6.38
N GLU A 486 37.57 -26.35 -5.26
CA GLU A 486 36.78 -27.30 -4.45
C GLU A 486 35.27 -27.24 -4.76
N MET A 487 34.76 -26.15 -5.35
CA MET A 487 33.34 -26.03 -5.70
C MET A 487 32.96 -26.63 -7.07
N LYS A 488 33.97 -26.96 -7.90
CA LYS A 488 33.76 -27.61 -9.22
C LYS A 488 33.84 -29.14 -9.20
N ARG A 489 34.15 -29.76 -8.07
CA ARG A 489 34.14 -31.23 -7.90
C ARG A 489 32.88 -31.79 -7.23
N SER A 490 32.00 -30.92 -6.73
CA SER A 490 30.78 -31.33 -6.01
C SER A 490 29.50 -31.28 -6.87
N LEU A 491 29.60 -30.93 -8.15
CA LEU A 491 28.47 -30.82 -9.08
C LEU A 491 28.48 -31.87 -10.22
N GLU A 492 29.41 -32.83 -10.19
CA GLU A 492 29.52 -33.91 -11.20
C GLU A 492 29.27 -35.32 -10.63
N GLN A 493 28.66 -35.45 -9.44
CA GLN A 493 28.39 -36.77 -8.81
C GLN A 493 26.92 -37.13 -8.57
N GLU A 494 25.93 -36.39 -9.09
CA GLU A 494 24.51 -36.81 -9.04
C GLU A 494 23.84 -36.86 -10.42
N ASN A 495 24.50 -37.51 -11.38
CA ASN A 495 23.91 -37.85 -12.68
C ASN A 495 24.27 -39.27 -13.10
N VAL A 496 23.64 -40.31 -12.51
CA VAL A 496 23.41 -41.60 -13.20
C VAL A 496 22.18 -42.34 -12.62
N TYR A 497 21.38 -42.90 -13.54
CA TYR A 497 20.33 -43.93 -13.42
C TYR A 497 18.89 -43.52 -13.06
N TYR A 498 18.09 -43.28 -14.10
CA TYR A 498 16.81 -43.99 -14.29
C TYR A 498 16.64 -44.32 -15.78
N GLU A 499 16.81 -45.60 -16.11
CA GLU A 499 16.52 -46.16 -17.44
C GLU A 499 15.01 -46.42 -17.62
N ASP A 500 14.59 -46.26 -18.87
CA ASP A 500 13.27 -46.55 -19.42
C ASP A 500 12.70 -47.91 -19.00
N THR A 501 11.44 -47.92 -18.56
CA THR A 501 10.60 -49.14 -18.57
C THR A 501 9.27 -48.85 -19.28
N PRO A 502 8.91 -49.60 -20.34
CA PRO A 502 7.68 -49.35 -21.08
C PRO A 502 6.44 -49.86 -20.34
N ALA A 503 5.40 -49.04 -20.34
CA ALA A 503 4.10 -49.30 -19.72
C ALA A 503 3.41 -50.54 -20.32
N LYS A 504 3.08 -51.50 -19.43
CA LYS A 504 2.20 -52.64 -19.73
C LYS A 504 0.74 -52.20 -19.74
N GLN A 505 0.03 -52.54 -20.81
CA GLN A 505 -1.43 -52.50 -20.91
C GLN A 505 -2.10 -53.40 -19.86
N PRO A 506 -3.20 -52.98 -19.21
CA PRO A 506 -4.01 -53.88 -18.42
C PRO A 506 -4.98 -54.68 -19.31
N LYS A 507 -4.97 -55.99 -19.11
CA LYS A 507 -5.90 -56.96 -19.70
C LYS A 507 -7.28 -56.84 -19.06
N ILE A 508 -8.27 -56.97 -19.93
CA ILE A 508 -9.67 -57.31 -19.67
C ILE A 508 -9.75 -58.59 -18.85
N VAL A 509 -10.59 -58.61 -17.81
CA VAL A 509 -11.14 -59.82 -17.21
C VAL A 509 -12.63 -59.60 -17.00
N ASP A 510 -13.43 -60.40 -17.70
CA ASP A 510 -14.88 -60.53 -17.51
C ASP A 510 -15.20 -61.19 -16.17
N CYS A 511 -16.16 -60.60 -15.45
CA CYS A 511 -17.26 -61.25 -14.72
C CYS A 511 -18.34 -60.19 -14.44
#